data_AF-A0A954H8A1-F1
#
_entry.id   AF-A0A954H8A1-F1
#
_cell.length_a   1.000
_cell.length_b   1.000
_cell.length_c   1.000
_cell.angle_alpha   90.00
_cell.angle_beta   90.00
_cell.angle_gamma   90.00
#
_symmetry.space_group_name_H-M   'P 1'
#
loop_
_entity.id
_entity.type
_entity.pdbx_description
1 polymer ?
#
loop_
_entity_poly.entity_id
_entity_poly.type
_entity_poly.pdbx_seq_one_letter_code
_entity_poly.pdbx_strand_id
1 'polypeptide(L)'
;MAGILLILAIVCFIGCAVSELVIVVRAFQESVLWGLAVLFIPFAIIVFLVKFWDRCKQPFLYGLGAWALGVVFILLGSALNPQ
;
A
#
# COMPACT_ATOMS: atom_id res chain seq x y z
N MET A 1 9.34 -4.73 -24.16
CA MET A 1 9.91 -4.84 -22.80
C MET A 1 9.26 -3.82 -21.85
N ALA A 2 9.22 -2.52 -22.18
CA ALA A 2 8.57 -1.49 -21.35
C ALA A 2 7.09 -1.77 -21.00
N GLY A 3 6.28 -2.27 -21.95
CA GLY A 3 4.88 -2.61 -21.68
C GLY A 3 4.68 -3.70 -20.60
N ILE A 4 5.58 -4.69 -20.52
CA ILE A 4 5.52 -5.73 -19.49
C ILE A 4 5.83 -5.13 -18.11
N LEU A 5 6.83 -4.24 -18.03
CA LEU A 5 7.20 -3.56 -16.79
C LEU A 5 6.06 -2.67 -16.27
N LEU A 6 5.31 -2.01 -17.15
CA LEU A 6 4.13 -1.25 -16.78
C LEU A 6 3.04 -2.15 -16.17
N ILE A 7 2.76 -3.30 -16.78
CA ILE A 7 1.78 -4.27 -16.24
C ILE A 7 2.21 -4.74 -14.85
N LEU A 8 3.49 -5.07 -14.66
CA LEU A 8 4.02 -5.49 -13.36
C LEU A 8 3.91 -4.37 -12.31
N ALA A 9 4.19 -3.11 -12.69
CA ALA A 9 4.00 -1.97 -11.81
C ALA A 9 2.53 -1.83 -11.37
N ILE A 10 1.57 -1.98 -12.29
CA ILE A 10 0.14 -1.94 -11.97
C ILE A 10 -0.23 -3.04 -10.97
N VAL A 11 0.25 -4.27 -11.17
CA VAL A 11 0.01 -5.38 -10.22
C VAL A 11 0.56 -5.04 -8.84
N CYS A 12 1.75 -4.45 -8.77
CA CYS A 12 2.34 -3.97 -7.51
C CYS A 12 1.47 -2.90 -6.83
N PHE A 13 0.97 -1.90 -7.57
CA PHE A 13 0.11 -0.86 -6.99
C PHE A 13 -1.26 -1.40 -6.54
N ILE A 14 -1.80 -2.41 -7.24
CA ILE A 14 -2.99 -3.13 -6.76
C ILE A 14 -2.68 -3.82 -5.43
N GLY A 15 -1.52 -4.49 -5.31
CA GLY A 15 -1.07 -5.09 -4.05
C GLY A 15 -0.93 -4.08 -2.91
N CYS A 16 -0.44 -2.88 -3.20
CA CYS A 16 -0.37 -1.76 -2.25
C CYS A 16 -1.77 -1.35 -1.77
N ALA A 17 -2.70 -1.11 -2.70
CA ALA A 17 -4.07 -0.73 -2.38
C ALA A 17 -4.80 -1.81 -1.56
N VAL A 18 -4.64 -3.08 -1.91
CA VAL A 18 -5.20 -4.20 -1.14
C VAL A 18 -4.65 -4.22 0.29
N SER A 19 -3.35 -3.99 0.45
CA SER A 19 -2.70 -3.96 1.77
C SER A 19 -3.23 -2.82 2.65
N GLU A 20 -3.45 -1.64 2.07
CA GLU A 20 -4.07 -0.51 2.77
C GLU A 20 -5.52 -0.78 3.15
N LEU A 21 -6.31 -1.37 2.24
CA LEU A 21 -7.69 -1.77 2.52
C LEU A 21 -7.77 -2.79 3.66
N VAL A 22 -6.82 -3.74 3.73
CA VAL A 22 -6.74 -4.66 4.86
C VAL A 22 -6.51 -3.91 6.17
N ILE A 23 -5.65 -2.90 6.21
CA ILE A 23 -5.43 -2.07 7.41
C ILE A 23 -6.71 -1.32 7.80
N VAL A 24 -7.47 -0.79 6.83
CA VAL A 24 -8.77 -0.15 7.08
C VAL A 24 -9.76 -1.16 7.69
N VAL A 25 -9.84 -2.38 7.14
CA VAL A 25 -10.68 -3.45 7.70
C VAL A 25 -10.24 -3.79 9.13
N ARG A 26 -8.93 -3.88 9.41
CA ARG A 26 -8.41 -4.08 10.77
C ARG A 26 -8.80 -2.95 11.72
N ALA A 27 -8.88 -1.71 11.24
CA ALA A 27 -9.34 -0.57 12.02
C ALA A 27 -10.83 -0.70 12.39
N PHE A 28 -11.68 -1.10 11.44
CA PHE A 28 -13.10 -1.40 11.73
C PHE A 28 -13.29 -2.60 12.67
N GLN A 29 -12.42 -3.61 12.58
CA GLN A 29 -12.44 -4.76 13.49
C GLN A 29 -12.09 -4.37 14.93
N GLU A 30 -11.29 -3.31 15.13
CA GLU A 30 -10.99 -2.79 16.46
C GLU A 30 -12.17 -1.95 17.00
N SER A 31 -12.65 -0.98 16.23
CA SER A 31 -13.90 -0.27 16.52
C SER A 31 -14.40 0.53 15.32
N VAL A 32 -15.70 0.84 15.29
CA VAL A 32 -16.28 1.73 14.28
C VAL A 32 -15.60 3.10 14.29
N LEU A 33 -15.25 3.63 15.47
CA LEU A 33 -14.57 4.92 15.59
C LEU A 33 -13.19 4.90 14.94
N TRP A 34 -12.41 3.82 15.12
CA TRP A 34 -11.10 3.67 14.48
C TRP A 34 -11.22 3.54 12.96
N GLY A 35 -12.17 2.74 12.48
CA GLY A 35 -12.44 2.62 11.05
C GLY A 35 -12.76 3.98 10.39
N LEU A 36 -13.66 4.76 11.01
CA LEU A 36 -14.00 6.11 10.53
C LEU A 36 -12.83 7.09 10.65
N ALA A 37 -12.07 7.04 11.75
CA ALA A 37 -10.91 7.90 11.91
C ALA A 37 -9.86 7.65 10.81
N VAL A 38 -9.54 6.38 10.53
CA VAL A 38 -8.59 6.00 9.48
C VAL A 38 -9.07 6.41 8.08
N LEU A 39 -10.39 6.43 7.82
CA LEU A 39 -10.96 6.84 6.52
C LEU A 39 -11.01 8.35 6.31
N PHE A 40 -11.41 9.11 7.33
CA PHE A 40 -11.75 10.54 7.16
C PHE A 40 -10.70 11.50 7.73
N ILE A 41 -9.87 11.04 8.66
CA ILE A 41 -8.86 11.89 9.31
C ILE A 41 -7.50 11.58 8.69
N PRO A 42 -6.85 12.56 8.03
CA PRO A 42 -5.53 12.35 7.47
C PRO A 42 -4.54 11.93 8.57
N PHE A 43 -3.63 11.02 8.24
CA PHE A 43 -2.62 10.46 9.15
C PHE A 43 -3.14 9.61 10.33
N ALA A 44 -4.45 9.47 10.53
CA ALA A 44 -4.98 8.56 11.56
C ALA A 44 -4.55 7.10 11.31
N ILE A 45 -4.35 6.71 10.05
CA ILE A 45 -3.79 5.41 9.68
C ILE A 45 -2.38 5.20 10.25
N ILE A 46 -1.55 6.24 10.35
CA ILE A 46 -0.19 6.15 10.90
C ILE A 46 -0.26 5.93 12.41
N VAL A 47 -1.13 6.69 13.09
CA VAL A 47 -1.37 6.51 14.52
C VAL A 47 -1.89 5.10 14.81
N PHE A 48 -2.84 4.62 14.01
CA PHE A 48 -3.38 3.27 14.11
C PHE A 48 -2.30 2.20 13.88
N LEU A 49 -1.47 2.37 12.84
CA LEU A 49 -0.38 1.46 12.51
C LEU A 49 0.65 1.34 13.64
N VAL A 50 1.06 2.46 14.23
CA VAL A 50 2.00 2.46 15.37
C VAL A 50 1.37 1.84 16.61
N LYS A 51 0.11 2.18 16.90
CA LYS A 51 -0.61 1.67 18.08
C LYS A 51 -0.90 0.16 18.00
N PHE A 52 -1.24 -0.34 16.82
CA PHE A 52 -1.63 -1.74 16.58
C PHE A 52 -0.63 -2.46 15.66
N TRP A 53 0.65 -2.15 15.84
CA TRP A 53 1.73 -2.63 14.98
C TRP A 53 1.72 -4.15 14.81
N ASP A 54 1.54 -4.92 15.88
CA ASP A 54 1.57 -6.38 15.77
C ASP A 54 0.50 -6.97 14.85
N ARG A 55 -0.64 -6.30 14.72
CA ARG A 55 -1.74 -6.72 13.84
C ARG A 55 -1.60 -6.16 12.43
N CYS A 56 -0.90 -5.04 12.27
CA CYS A 56 -0.83 -4.28 11.02
C CYS A 56 0.52 -4.40 10.30
N LYS A 57 1.57 -4.90 10.95
CA LYS A 57 2.93 -4.98 10.40
C LYS A 57 3.00 -5.78 9.10
N GLN A 58 2.32 -6.91 9.02
CA GLN A 58 2.33 -7.74 7.82
C GLN A 58 1.70 -7.05 6.61
N PRO A 59 0.42 -6.62 6.65
CA PRO A 59 -0.16 -5.92 5.52
C PRO A 59 0.60 -4.63 5.19
N PHE A 60 1.06 -3.88 6.19
CA PHE A 60 1.86 -2.68 5.94
C PHE A 60 3.18 -2.98 5.22
N LEU A 61 3.95 -3.97 5.67
CA LEU A 61 5.22 -4.34 5.03
C LEU A 61 5.02 -4.92 3.63
N TYR A 62 3.94 -5.67 3.39
CA TYR A 62 3.60 -6.14 2.05
C TYR A 62 3.22 -4.99 1.13
N GLY A 63 2.42 -4.03 1.61
CA GLY A 63 2.09 -2.81 0.86
C GLY A 63 3.33 -1.98 0.54
N LEU A 64 4.22 -1.79 1.51
CA LEU A 64 5.48 -1.05 1.35
C LEU A 64 6.42 -1.73 0.34
N GLY A 65 6.55 -3.06 0.41
CA GLY A 65 7.34 -3.83 -0.54
C GLY A 65 6.75 -3.78 -1.95
N ALA A 66 5.43 -3.90 -2.08
CA ALA A 66 4.73 -3.78 -3.36
C ALA A 66 4.91 -2.38 -3.95
N TRP A 67 4.79 -1.33 -3.14
CA TRP A 67 5.05 0.05 -3.56
C TRP A 67 6.48 0.24 -4.06
N ALA A 68 7.48 -0.20 -3.28
CA ALA A 68 8.88 -0.08 -3.65
C ALA A 68 9.19 -0.81 -4.98
N LEU A 69 8.69 -2.03 -5.15
CA LEU A 69 8.83 -2.80 -6.39
C LEU A 69 8.12 -2.13 -7.58
N GLY A 70 6.92 -1.59 -7.37
CA GLY A 70 6.17 -0.87 -8.39
C GLY A 70 6.93 0.37 -8.89
N VAL A 71 7.53 1.14 -7.98
CA VAL A 71 8.39 2.28 -8.32
C VAL A 71 9.61 1.82 -9.13
N VAL A 72 10.27 0.74 -8.72
CA VAL A 72 11.41 0.18 -9.46
C VAL A 72 11.01 -0.21 -10.89
N PHE A 73 9.85 -0.85 -11.08
CA PHE A 73 9.39 -1.22 -12.42
C PHE A 73 9.05 -0.01 -13.29
N ILE A 74 8.49 1.06 -12.72
CA ILE A 74 8.29 2.32 -13.45
C ILE A 74 9.63 2.92 -13.89
N LEU A 75 10.58 3.05 -12.97
CA LEU A 75 11.88 3.67 -13.24
C LEU A 75 12.72 2.86 -14.25
N LEU A 76 12.70 1.53 -14.14
CA LEU A 76 13.33 0.66 -15.14
C LEU A 76 12.61 0.74 -16.49
N GLY A 77 11.28 0.80 -16.48
CA GLY A 77 10.47 0.94 -17.68
C GLY A 77 10.78 2.22 -18.46
N SER A 78 10.94 3.35 -17.76
CA SER A 78 11.31 4.63 -18.37
C SER A 78 12.76 4.65 -18.85
N ALA A 79 13.71 4.09 -18.08
CA ALA A 79 15.11 4.00 -18.48
C ALA A 79 15.33 3.14 -19.75
N LEU A 80 14.53 2.08 -19.92
CA LEU A 80 14.61 1.17 -21.07
C LEU A 80 13.80 1.65 -22.30
N ASN A 81 13.01 2.72 -22.16
CA ASN A 81 12.29 3.35 -23.28
C ASN A 81 12.48 4.87 -23.25
N PRO A 82 13.70 5.36 -23.53
CA PRO A 82 14.07 6.78 -23.39
C PRO A 82 13.53 7.68 -24.53
N GLN A 83 12.33 7.40 -25.05
CA GLN A 83 11.71 8.15 -26.14
C GLN A 83 11.08 9.44 -25.65
#